data_AF-A0A2V8Q4Y2-F1
#
_entry.id   AF-A0A2V8Q4Y2-F1
#
_cell.length_a   1.000
_cell.length_b   1.000
_cell.length_c   1.000
_cell.angle_alpha   90.00
_cell.angle_beta   90.00
_cell.angle_gamma   90.00
#
_symmetry.space_group_name_H-M   'P 1'
#
loop_
_entity.id
_entity.type
_entity.pdbx_description
1 polymer ?
#
loop_
_entity_poly.entity_id
_entity_poly.type
_entity_poly.pdbx_seq_one_letter_code
_entity_poly.pdbx_strand_id
1 'polypeptide(L)'
;MDRSEREQICMTGISYVNELYGEEELKRPQRQAARFVNTGLVVTLTGAVASDGLEDGRVLSGVGGQYNFVAMAHELEDGRSILMIRSTKERDGKLRSNIRWNYGHVTIPRHLRDIVVTEYGIADLRGRTDEEVIIALVEIADSRFQD
;
A
#
# COMPACT_ATOMS: atom_id res chain seq x y z
N MET A 1 -18.11 -26.02 -7.94
CA MET A 1 -18.69 -25.28 -6.81
C MET A 1 -20.15 -25.61 -6.73
N ASP A 2 -20.58 -26.21 -5.63
CA ASP A 2 -22.00 -26.51 -5.41
C ASP A 2 -22.81 -25.24 -5.09
N ARG A 3 -24.08 -25.39 -4.75
CA ARG A 3 -24.92 -24.23 -4.41
C ARG A 3 -24.56 -23.64 -3.05
N SER A 4 -24.24 -24.48 -2.07
CA SER A 4 -23.92 -24.04 -0.71
C SER A 4 -22.63 -23.22 -0.67
N GLU A 5 -21.62 -23.63 -1.44
CA GLU A 5 -20.36 -22.87 -1.58
C GLU A 5 -20.58 -21.52 -2.28
N ARG A 6 -21.47 -21.45 -3.27
CA ARG A 6 -21.81 -20.18 -3.94
C ARG A 6 -22.51 -19.20 -3.03
N GLU A 7 -23.39 -19.70 -2.15
CA GLU A 7 -24.12 -18.86 -1.19
C GLU A 7 -23.20 -18.25 -0.11
N GLN A 8 -21.97 -18.75 0.05
CA GLN A 8 -20.94 -18.12 0.89
C GLN A 8 -20.24 -16.94 0.21
N ILE A 9 -20.40 -16.75 -1.11
CA ILE A 9 -19.76 -15.69 -1.88
C ILE A 9 -20.81 -14.62 -2.21
N CYS A 10 -20.86 -13.57 -1.41
CA CYS A 10 -21.77 -12.45 -1.63
C CYS A 10 -21.12 -11.40 -2.55
N MET A 11 -21.33 -11.52 -3.85
CA MET A 11 -20.89 -10.51 -4.82
C MET A 11 -21.82 -9.29 -4.76
N THR A 12 -21.24 -8.11 -4.55
CA THR A 12 -21.97 -6.84 -4.48
C THR A 12 -21.33 -5.78 -5.39
N GLY A 13 -21.95 -4.60 -5.48
CA GLY A 13 -21.39 -3.48 -6.24
C GLY A 13 -20.04 -3.00 -5.67
N ILE A 14 -19.17 -2.50 -6.55
CA ILE A 14 -17.85 -1.98 -6.17
C ILE A 14 -17.93 -0.83 -5.16
N SER A 15 -18.95 0.02 -5.25
CA SER A 15 -19.20 1.11 -4.31
C SER A 15 -19.51 0.61 -2.90
N TYR A 16 -20.00 -0.61 -2.73
CA TYR A 16 -20.21 -1.22 -1.43
C TYR A 16 -18.90 -1.81 -0.88
N VAL A 17 -18.16 -2.54 -1.74
CA VAL A 17 -16.94 -3.27 -1.36
C VAL A 17 -15.80 -2.31 -1.03
N ASN A 18 -15.55 -1.33 -1.89
CA ASN A 18 -14.37 -0.47 -1.78
C ASN A 18 -14.56 0.71 -0.84
N GLU A 19 -15.79 1.05 -0.46
CA GLU A 19 -16.06 2.17 0.44
C GLU A 19 -16.45 1.71 1.84
N LEU A 20 -16.01 2.46 2.85
CA LEU A 20 -16.48 2.29 4.21
C LEU A 20 -17.79 3.04 4.45
N TYR A 21 -17.89 4.26 3.94
CA TYR A 21 -19.03 5.15 4.17
C TYR A 21 -20.34 4.62 3.56
N GLY A 22 -21.47 5.07 4.12
CA GLY A 22 -22.83 4.78 3.68
C GLY A 22 -23.57 3.70 4.47
N GLU A 23 -22.87 2.68 4.97
CA GLU A 23 -23.45 1.54 5.72
C GLU A 23 -22.52 1.07 6.86
N GLU A 24 -21.97 2.03 7.60
CA GLU A 24 -20.89 1.76 8.57
C GLU A 24 -21.31 0.83 9.71
N GLU A 25 -22.56 0.92 10.18
CA GLU A 25 -23.14 0.05 11.20
C GLU A 25 -23.02 -1.44 10.85
N LEU A 26 -23.07 -1.77 9.56
CA LEU A 26 -22.90 -3.14 9.07
C LEU A 26 -21.45 -3.42 8.67
N LYS A 27 -20.83 -2.48 7.93
CA LYS A 27 -19.49 -2.67 7.33
C LYS A 27 -18.38 -2.74 8.38
N ARG A 28 -18.47 -2.00 9.49
CA ARG A 28 -17.43 -1.99 10.53
C ARG A 28 -17.36 -3.33 11.27
N PRO A 29 -18.47 -3.91 11.80
CA PRO A 29 -18.45 -5.24 12.39
C PRO A 29 -18.00 -6.35 11.44
N GLN A 30 -18.26 -6.22 10.14
CA GLN A 30 -17.83 -7.18 9.12
C GLN A 30 -16.33 -7.11 8.79
N ARG A 31 -15.63 -6.04 9.20
CA ARG A 31 -14.24 -5.75 8.82
C ARG A 31 -13.33 -5.63 10.05
N GLN A 32 -13.55 -6.47 11.04
CA GLN A 32 -12.69 -6.59 12.21
C GLN A 32 -11.31 -7.12 11.82
N ALA A 33 -10.27 -6.56 12.42
CA ALA A 33 -8.87 -6.86 12.18
C ALA A 33 -8.49 -6.88 10.69
N ALA A 34 -9.13 -6.02 9.88
CA ALA A 34 -8.96 -6.03 8.43
C ALA A 34 -7.51 -5.73 8.02
N ARG A 35 -6.99 -6.49 7.06
CA ARG A 35 -5.65 -6.31 6.49
C ARG A 35 -5.77 -6.11 4.98
N PHE A 36 -5.48 -4.90 4.53
CA PHE A 36 -5.55 -4.54 3.12
C PHE A 36 -4.16 -4.61 2.51
N VAL A 37 -3.89 -5.71 1.81
CA VAL A 37 -2.58 -5.99 1.22
C VAL A 37 -2.59 -5.62 -0.26
N ASN A 38 -1.70 -4.72 -0.66
CA ASN A 38 -1.53 -4.31 -2.06
C ASN A 38 -0.04 -4.23 -2.41
N THR A 39 0.27 -4.15 -3.70
CA THR A 39 1.64 -3.94 -4.19
C THR A 39 1.86 -2.51 -4.64
N GLY A 40 3.07 -1.99 -4.44
CA GLY A 40 3.54 -0.72 -5.00
C GLY A 40 4.77 -0.90 -5.88
N LEU A 41 5.08 0.10 -6.71
CA LEU A 41 6.26 0.13 -7.56
C LEU A 41 7.46 0.75 -6.83
N VAL A 42 7.22 1.86 -6.14
CA VAL A 42 8.24 2.68 -5.47
C VAL A 42 7.63 3.29 -4.21
N VAL A 43 8.41 3.35 -3.14
CA VAL A 43 8.13 4.14 -1.94
C VAL A 43 9.16 5.25 -1.80
N THR A 44 8.70 6.45 -1.47
CA THR A 44 9.60 7.54 -1.11
C THR A 44 10.02 7.40 0.35
N LEU A 45 11.19 7.94 0.74
CA LEU A 45 11.67 7.90 2.11
C LEU A 45 10.77 8.66 3.10
N THR A 46 9.85 9.49 2.60
CA THR A 46 8.79 10.10 3.40
C THR A 46 7.54 9.22 3.56
N GLY A 47 7.50 8.05 2.92
CA GLY A 47 6.40 7.07 2.99
C GLY A 47 5.29 7.23 1.95
N ALA A 48 5.47 8.07 0.92
CA ALA A 48 4.52 8.09 -0.21
C ALA A 48 4.80 6.92 -1.15
N VAL A 49 3.76 6.33 -1.75
CA VAL A 49 3.89 5.18 -2.64
C VAL A 49 3.33 5.49 -4.01
N ALA A 50 4.06 5.09 -5.05
CA ALA A 50 3.60 5.07 -6.43
C ALA A 50 3.35 3.62 -6.85
N SER A 51 2.19 3.36 -7.45
CA SER A 51 1.74 2.02 -7.84
C SER A 51 1.37 1.89 -9.30
N ASP A 52 1.01 2.99 -9.96
CA ASP A 52 0.37 2.99 -11.28
C ASP A 52 1.07 3.86 -12.32
N GLY A 53 2.05 4.69 -11.91
CA GLY A 53 2.77 5.62 -12.78
C GLY A 53 4.29 5.48 -12.72
N LEU A 54 4.93 5.69 -13.86
CA LEU A 54 6.38 5.89 -13.99
C LEU A 54 6.76 7.34 -13.66
N GLU A 55 8.02 7.52 -13.28
CA GLU A 55 8.59 8.84 -12.96
C GLU A 55 8.48 9.86 -14.10
N ASP A 56 8.50 9.41 -15.35
CA ASP A 56 8.36 10.25 -16.55
C ASP A 56 6.90 10.56 -16.92
N GLY A 57 5.97 10.30 -16.01
CA GLY A 57 4.54 10.59 -16.17
C GLY A 57 3.78 9.55 -17.00
N ARG A 58 4.45 8.50 -17.51
CA ARG A 58 3.74 7.41 -18.19
C ARG A 58 2.93 6.60 -17.20
N VAL A 59 1.67 6.38 -17.52
CA VAL A 59 0.76 5.51 -16.77
C VAL A 59 1.03 4.05 -17.16
N LEU A 60 1.30 3.20 -16.18
CA LEU A 60 1.46 1.75 -16.35
C LEU A 60 0.13 1.02 -16.19
N SER A 61 -0.70 1.46 -15.24
CA SER A 61 -1.99 0.86 -14.92
C SER A 61 -2.94 1.91 -14.36
N GLY A 62 -4.19 1.56 -14.07
CA GLY A 62 -5.03 2.40 -13.22
C GLY A 62 -4.71 2.20 -11.74
N VAL A 63 -4.93 3.23 -10.91
CA VAL A 63 -4.90 3.12 -9.44
C VAL A 63 -5.86 2.05 -8.92
N GLY A 64 -7.01 1.88 -9.60
CA GLY A 64 -8.07 0.98 -9.17
C GLY A 64 -8.61 1.33 -7.78
N GLY A 65 -8.91 0.30 -6.98
CA GLY A 65 -9.42 0.45 -5.61
C GLY A 65 -8.36 0.54 -4.52
N GLN A 66 -7.06 0.56 -4.87
CA GLN A 66 -5.97 0.51 -3.89
C GLN A 66 -6.09 1.66 -2.87
N TYR A 67 -6.29 2.87 -3.37
CA TYR A 67 -6.47 4.05 -2.52
C TYR A 67 -7.63 3.88 -1.54
N ASN A 68 -8.78 3.36 -2.00
CA ASN A 68 -9.97 3.22 -1.15
C ASN A 68 -9.71 2.25 0.01
N PHE A 69 -9.00 1.15 -0.22
CA PHE A 69 -8.65 0.20 0.84
C PHE A 69 -7.60 0.75 1.80
N VAL A 70 -6.65 1.57 1.32
CA VAL A 70 -5.72 2.28 2.19
C VAL A 70 -6.49 3.24 3.09
N ALA A 71 -7.35 4.09 2.52
CA ALA A 71 -8.16 5.03 3.27
C ALA A 71 -9.07 4.30 4.29
N MET A 72 -9.73 3.22 3.87
CA MET A 72 -10.56 2.38 4.75
C MET A 72 -9.78 1.82 5.93
N ALA A 73 -8.52 1.42 5.74
CA ALA A 73 -7.67 0.94 6.83
C ALA A 73 -7.41 2.00 7.90
N HIS A 74 -7.31 3.27 7.51
CA HIS A 74 -7.10 4.37 8.46
C HIS A 74 -8.37 4.69 9.26
N GLU A 75 -9.55 4.47 8.68
CA GLU A 75 -10.85 4.72 9.31
C GLU A 75 -11.37 3.57 10.19
N LEU A 76 -10.89 2.34 9.98
CA LEU A 76 -11.18 1.20 10.84
C LEU A 76 -10.27 1.24 12.08
N GLU A 77 -10.85 1.01 13.26
CA GLU A 77 -10.13 1.09 14.55
C GLU A 77 -8.94 0.14 14.62
N ASP A 78 -9.10 -1.07 14.09
CA ASP A 78 -8.09 -2.13 14.09
C ASP A 78 -7.61 -2.50 12.68
N GLY A 79 -7.95 -1.69 11.68
CA GLY A 79 -7.58 -1.89 10.28
C GLY A 79 -6.13 -1.51 10.00
N ARG A 80 -5.46 -2.26 9.11
CA ARG A 80 -4.10 -1.93 8.63
C ARG A 80 -3.99 -2.07 7.12
N SER A 81 -3.28 -1.13 6.51
CA SER A 81 -2.85 -1.16 5.12
C SER A 81 -1.41 -1.63 5.02
N ILE A 82 -1.16 -2.58 4.11
CA ILE A 82 0.15 -3.20 3.88
C ILE A 82 0.50 -3.02 2.41
N LEU A 83 1.59 -2.30 2.14
CA LEU A 83 2.12 -2.07 0.80
C LEU A 83 3.40 -2.87 0.59
N MET A 84 3.32 -3.88 -0.27
CA MET A 84 4.44 -4.74 -0.65
C MET A 84 5.21 -4.11 -1.81
N ILE A 85 6.50 -3.89 -1.62
CA ILE A 85 7.37 -3.23 -2.59
C ILE A 85 8.66 -4.03 -2.68
N ARG A 86 9.07 -4.40 -3.90
CA ARG A 86 10.40 -5.00 -4.08
C ARG A 86 11.44 -3.95 -3.74
N SER A 87 12.43 -4.24 -2.91
CA SER A 87 13.48 -3.29 -2.52
C SER A 87 14.23 -2.71 -3.73
N THR A 88 14.34 -3.48 -4.81
CA THR A 88 15.08 -3.13 -6.03
C THR A 88 14.33 -3.54 -7.29
N LYS A 89 14.75 -2.95 -8.40
CA LYS A 89 14.44 -3.38 -9.76
C LYS A 89 15.68 -3.26 -10.63
N GLU A 90 15.78 -4.13 -11.61
CA GLU A 90 16.79 -4.03 -12.66
C GLU A 90 16.16 -3.48 -13.93
N ARG A 91 16.81 -2.50 -14.54
CA ARG A 91 16.41 -1.96 -15.86
C ARG A 91 17.65 -1.59 -16.65
N ASP A 92 17.73 -2.05 -17.90
CA ASP A 92 18.86 -1.81 -18.80
C ASP A 92 20.21 -2.24 -18.18
N GLY A 93 20.22 -3.40 -17.49
CA GLY A 93 21.39 -3.93 -16.77
C GLY A 93 21.82 -3.12 -15.55
N LYS A 94 21.03 -2.12 -15.13
CA LYS A 94 21.31 -1.29 -13.96
C LYS A 94 20.33 -1.60 -12.84
N LEU A 95 20.87 -2.06 -11.73
CA LEU A 95 20.11 -2.23 -10.50
C LEU A 95 19.78 -0.86 -9.89
N ARG A 96 18.56 -0.75 -9.39
CA ARG A 96 17.98 0.50 -8.86
C ARG A 96 17.15 0.17 -7.63
N SER A 97 17.32 0.91 -6.53
CA SER A 97 16.38 0.86 -5.41
C SER A 97 14.94 1.25 -5.83
N ASN A 98 13.93 0.73 -5.16
CA ASN A 98 12.56 1.23 -5.20
C ASN A 98 12.17 1.96 -3.89
N ILE A 99 13.12 2.08 -2.96
CA ILE A 99 13.04 3.03 -1.83
C ILE A 99 13.83 4.26 -2.26
N ARG A 100 13.15 5.39 -2.46
CA ARG A 100 13.71 6.57 -3.14
C ARG A 100 13.55 7.84 -2.32
N TRP A 101 14.44 8.81 -2.48
CA TRP A 101 14.24 10.11 -1.83
C TRP A 101 12.97 10.82 -2.35
N ASN A 102 12.82 10.84 -3.67
CA ASN A 102 11.69 11.44 -4.38
C ASN A 102 11.25 10.56 -5.56
N TYR A 103 10.04 10.79 -6.04
CA TYR A 103 9.50 10.15 -7.23
C TYR A 103 8.45 11.05 -7.89
N GLY A 104 8.42 11.09 -9.23
CA GLY A 104 7.56 12.00 -10.01
C GLY A 104 6.07 11.65 -10.01
N HIS A 105 5.66 10.57 -9.34
CA HIS A 105 4.27 10.10 -9.29
C HIS A 105 3.90 9.70 -7.86
N VAL A 106 2.63 9.85 -7.48
CA VAL A 106 2.12 9.45 -6.17
C VAL A 106 0.73 8.85 -6.34
N THR A 107 0.54 7.65 -5.79
CA THR A 107 -0.75 6.96 -5.73
C THR A 107 -1.29 7.03 -4.30
N ILE A 108 -0.44 6.66 -3.34
CA ILE A 108 -0.75 6.73 -1.90
C ILE A 108 0.12 7.83 -1.30
N PRO A 109 -0.48 8.94 -0.86
CA PRO A 109 0.27 10.06 -0.29
C PRO A 109 0.81 9.72 1.11
N ARG A 110 1.89 10.38 1.51
CA ARG A 110 2.61 10.10 2.76
C ARG A 110 1.76 10.14 4.04
N HIS A 111 0.65 10.89 4.04
CA HIS A 111 -0.24 10.99 5.20
C HIS A 111 -1.05 9.70 5.43
N LEU A 112 -1.16 8.84 4.41
CA LEU A 112 -1.80 7.54 4.50
C LEU A 112 -0.78 6.39 4.65
N ARG A 113 0.48 6.69 4.97
CA ARG A 113 1.50 5.66 5.23
C ARG A 113 1.07 4.76 6.40
N ASP A 114 1.27 3.47 6.22
CA ASP A 114 0.98 2.46 7.24
C ASP A 114 2.10 1.42 7.27
N ILE A 115 1.93 0.22 6.74
CA ILE A 115 3.00 -0.80 6.71
C ILE A 115 3.61 -0.88 5.30
N VAL A 116 4.93 -0.89 5.23
CA VAL A 116 5.68 -1.23 4.00
C VAL A 116 6.44 -2.53 4.22
N VAL A 117 6.36 -3.43 3.25
CA VAL A 117 7.05 -4.73 3.29
C VAL A 117 7.94 -4.86 2.06
N THR A 118 9.21 -5.21 2.29
CA THR A 118 10.14 -5.65 1.25
C THR A 118 10.58 -7.09 1.52
N GLU A 119 11.40 -7.65 0.64
CA GLU A 119 12.09 -8.92 0.87
C GLU A 119 13.07 -8.90 2.05
N TYR A 120 13.40 -7.72 2.59
CA TYR A 120 14.34 -7.55 3.71
C TYR A 120 13.65 -7.32 5.07
N GLY A 121 12.36 -6.99 5.09
CA GLY A 121 11.66 -6.79 6.36
C GLY A 121 10.39 -5.97 6.25
N ILE A 122 9.96 -5.47 7.41
CA ILE A 122 8.72 -4.73 7.60
C ILE A 122 9.03 -3.39 8.26
N ALA A 123 8.58 -2.30 7.64
CA ALA A 123 8.57 -0.97 8.25
C ALA A 123 7.13 -0.60 8.62
N ASP A 124 6.85 -0.47 9.92
CA ASP A 124 5.60 0.08 10.44
C ASP A 124 5.75 1.60 10.54
N LEU A 125 4.95 2.38 9.80
CA LEU A 125 5.15 3.83 9.61
C LEU A 125 4.01 4.68 10.20
N ARG A 126 2.89 4.05 10.60
CA ARG A 126 1.69 4.79 11.03
C ARG A 126 1.99 5.53 12.33
N GLY A 127 1.68 6.82 12.37
CA GLY A 127 1.88 7.67 13.54
C GLY A 127 3.35 8.03 13.86
N ARG A 128 4.30 7.59 13.04
CA ARG A 128 5.73 7.93 13.21
C ARG A 128 6.07 9.31 12.64
N THR A 129 7.14 9.91 13.14
CA THR A 129 7.75 11.13 12.59
C THR A 129 8.44 10.85 11.25
N ASP A 130 8.74 11.90 10.47
CA ASP A 130 9.44 11.71 9.19
C ASP A 130 10.84 11.10 9.37
N GLU A 131 11.56 11.44 10.44
CA GLU A 131 12.87 10.85 10.76
C GLU A 131 12.76 9.33 10.99
N GLU A 132 11.84 8.91 11.87
CA GLU A 132 11.61 7.49 12.17
C GLU A 132 11.15 6.70 10.94
N VAL A 133 10.39 7.32 10.04
CA VAL A 133 9.97 6.70 8.79
C VAL A 133 11.13 6.52 7.82
N ILE A 134 12.00 7.53 7.68
CA ILE A 134 13.19 7.43 6.84
C ILE A 134 14.08 6.29 7.36
N ILE A 135 14.36 6.24 8.67
CA ILE A 135 15.17 5.20 9.29
C ILE A 135 14.56 3.82 9.00
N ALA A 136 13.28 3.62 9.31
CA ALA A 136 12.62 2.32 9.13
C ALA A 136 12.60 1.86 7.66
N LEU A 137 12.45 2.78 6.70
CA LEU A 137 12.48 2.46 5.28
C LEU A 137 13.90 2.11 4.79
N VAL A 138 14.94 2.77 5.31
CA VAL A 138 16.34 2.42 5.01
C VAL A 138 16.68 1.03 5.56
N GLU A 139 16.22 0.68 6.76
CA GLU A 139 16.45 -0.64 7.37
C GLU A 139 15.91 -1.81 6.53
N ILE A 140 14.85 -1.59 5.74
CA ILE A 140 14.27 -2.58 4.84
C ILE A 140 14.67 -2.38 3.37
N ALA A 141 15.61 -1.47 3.09
CA ALA A 141 16.21 -1.30 1.78
C ALA A 141 17.24 -2.40 1.51
N ASP A 142 17.55 -2.61 0.22
CA ASP A 142 18.70 -3.42 -0.16
C ASP A 142 20.00 -2.77 0.30
N SER A 143 20.89 -3.55 0.90
CA SER A 143 22.12 -3.05 1.53
C SER A 143 23.02 -2.26 0.58
N ARG A 144 22.90 -2.46 -0.74
CA ARG A 144 23.62 -1.69 -1.77
C ARG A 144 23.15 -0.23 -1.89
N PHE A 145 22.07 0.16 -1.21
CA PHE A 145 21.42 1.47 -1.30
C PHE A 145 21.07 2.07 0.07
N GLN A 146 21.73 1.65 1.15
CA GLN A 146 21.49 2.17 2.50
C GLN A 146 22.35 3.41 2.85
N ASP A 147 23.47 3.60 2.15
CA ASP A 147 24.40 4.75 2.27
C ASP A 147 24.17 5.79 1.15
#